data_AF-W4M9U9-F1
#
_entry.id   AF-W4M9U9-F1
#
_cell.length_a   1.000
_cell.length_b   1.000
_cell.length_c   1.000
_cell.angle_alpha   90.00
_cell.angle_beta   90.00
_cell.angle_gamma   90.00
#
_symmetry.space_group_name_H-M   'P 1'
#
loop_
_entity.id
_entity.type
_entity.pdbx_description
1 polymer ?
#
loop_
_entity_poly.entity_id
_entity_poly.type
_entity_poly.pdbx_seq_one_letter_code
_entity_poly.pdbx_strand_id
1 'polypeptide(L)'
;MQLVPLFPKMRHGPTLSLEHLAREALNRRPILLTLIMGGEIYLPGYEKAWQLGRELELPIAAHVLGNFGIPKVFDQLAQARQMGPDNLFIHMTGMSDAAWKVVADNGVAVSIAVPIEMTMRHGMPPILKAMELGVRPSLSTDVECTMTADFFEAAGVKRDLFRT
;
A
#
# COMPACT_ATOMS: atom_id res chain seq x y z
N MET A 1 -38.35 -7.79 12.35
CA MET A 1 -37.70 -7.94 11.02
C MET A 1 -36.20 -7.94 11.25
N GLN A 2 -35.57 -9.11 11.32
CA GLN A 2 -34.13 -9.26 11.58
C GLN A 2 -33.39 -9.28 10.24
N LEU A 3 -32.41 -8.39 10.07
CA LEU A 3 -31.50 -8.38 8.94
C LEU A 3 -30.62 -9.64 9.00
N VAL A 4 -30.74 -10.49 7.98
CA VAL A 4 -29.85 -11.63 7.76
C VAL A 4 -28.55 -11.08 7.17
N PRO A 5 -27.36 -11.39 7.73
CA PRO A 5 -26.10 -10.90 7.18
C PRO A 5 -25.82 -11.56 5.82
N LEU A 6 -25.43 -10.75 4.84
CA LEU A 6 -25.23 -11.12 3.43
C LEU A 6 -23.93 -11.91 3.15
N PHE A 7 -23.23 -12.38 4.19
CA PHE A 7 -21.97 -13.09 4.04
C PHE A 7 -21.96 -14.39 4.84
N PRO A 8 -21.57 -15.53 4.23
CA PRO A 8 -21.41 -16.77 4.96
C PRO A 8 -20.28 -16.62 5.99
N LYS A 9 -20.50 -17.12 7.21
CA LYS A 9 -19.43 -17.25 8.21
C LYS A 9 -18.29 -18.09 7.61
N MET A 10 -17.07 -17.57 7.64
CA MET A 10 -15.87 -18.31 7.24
C MET A 10 -15.77 -19.61 8.07
N ARG A 11 -15.58 -20.75 7.41
CA ARG A 11 -15.49 -22.09 8.03
C ARG A 11 -14.19 -22.32 8.81
N HIS A 12 -13.20 -21.44 8.65
CA HIS A 12 -11.89 -21.48 9.30
C HIS A 12 -11.55 -20.10 9.86
N GLY A 13 -10.73 -20.05 10.92
CA GLY A 13 -10.20 -18.79 11.44
C GLY A 13 -9.38 -18.04 10.37
N PRO A 14 -9.27 -16.70 10.45
CA PRO A 14 -8.68 -15.87 9.39
C PRO A 14 -7.23 -16.26 9.02
N THR A 15 -6.47 -16.81 9.97
CA THR A 15 -5.10 -17.29 9.75
C THR A 15 -5.05 -18.51 8.83
N LEU A 16 -5.90 -19.52 9.08
CA LEU A 16 -5.97 -20.76 8.29
C LEU A 16 -6.40 -20.50 6.83
N SER A 17 -7.20 -19.46 6.58
CA SER A 17 -7.58 -19.09 5.21
C SER A 17 -6.47 -18.40 4.44
N LEU A 18 -5.64 -17.58 5.10
CA LEU A 18 -4.53 -16.86 4.44
C LEU A 18 -3.37 -17.79 4.10
N GLU A 19 -3.02 -18.70 5.00
CA GLU A 19 -2.03 -19.75 4.71
C GLU A 19 -2.45 -20.62 3.52
N HIS A 20 -3.75 -20.97 3.43
CA HIS A 20 -4.28 -21.74 2.32
C HIS A 20 -4.18 -20.98 1.00
N LEU A 21 -4.55 -19.69 1.00
CA LEU A 21 -4.45 -18.82 -0.19
C LEU A 21 -3.00 -18.64 -0.64
N ALA A 22 -2.07 -18.42 0.29
CA ALA A 22 -0.65 -18.30 -0.02
C ALA A 22 -0.10 -19.57 -0.70
N ARG A 23 -0.45 -20.74 -0.17
CA ARG A 23 -0.05 -22.03 -0.74
C ARG A 23 -0.72 -22.29 -2.08
N GLU A 24 -1.99 -21.94 -2.25
CA GLU A 24 -2.71 -22.18 -3.50
C GLU A 24 -2.23 -21.27 -4.63
N ALA A 25 -2.00 -19.98 -4.34
CA ALA A 25 -1.50 -18.99 -5.30
C ALA A 25 -0.12 -19.38 -5.87
N LEU A 26 0.77 -19.94 -5.04
CA LEU A 26 2.11 -20.34 -5.44
C LEU A 26 2.16 -21.67 -6.20
N ASN A 27 1.12 -22.53 -6.09
CA ASN A 27 1.13 -23.90 -6.61
C ASN A 27 0.48 -24.08 -8.00
N ARG A 28 -0.15 -23.05 -8.60
CA ARG A 28 -0.91 -23.20 -9.86
C ARG A 28 -0.23 -22.55 -11.07
N ARG A 29 0.50 -23.35 -11.88
CA ARG A 29 1.14 -22.97 -13.18
C ARG A 29 2.11 -21.77 -13.06
N PRO A 30 3.03 -21.52 -14.01
CA PRO A 30 3.86 -20.32 -13.97
C PRO A 30 3.01 -19.09 -14.33
N ILE A 31 2.25 -18.59 -13.37
CA ILE A 31 1.71 -17.23 -13.38
C ILE A 31 2.67 -16.36 -12.55
N LEU A 32 2.99 -15.17 -13.07
CA LEU A 32 3.85 -14.20 -12.37
C LEU A 32 3.02 -13.47 -11.29
N LEU A 33 2.51 -14.22 -10.32
CA LEU A 33 1.68 -13.71 -9.23
C LEU A 33 2.54 -13.58 -7.97
N THR A 34 2.46 -12.42 -7.31
CA THR A 34 3.04 -12.19 -5.98
C THR A 34 1.91 -11.92 -5.00
N LEU A 35 1.97 -12.55 -3.83
CA LEU A 35 1.04 -12.26 -2.74
C LEU A 35 1.63 -11.17 -1.84
N ILE A 36 0.78 -10.28 -1.35
CA ILE A 36 1.14 -9.20 -0.42
C ILE A 36 0.14 -9.16 0.73
N MET A 37 0.63 -8.91 1.94
CA MET A 37 -0.19 -8.75 3.14
C MET A 37 -0.73 -7.32 3.21
N GLY A 38 -2.05 -7.18 3.39
CA GLY A 38 -2.66 -5.90 3.75
C GLY A 38 -2.34 -5.54 5.20
N GLY A 39 -1.77 -4.37 5.44
CA GLY A 39 -1.22 -3.95 6.73
C GLY A 39 -1.69 -2.56 7.17
N GLU A 40 -2.95 -2.22 6.92
CA GLU A 40 -3.52 -0.89 7.20
C GLU A 40 -3.31 -0.44 8.66
N ILE A 41 -2.43 0.54 8.86
CA ILE A 41 -1.93 0.93 10.18
C ILE A 41 -2.95 1.72 11.03
N TYR A 42 -4.05 2.17 10.42
CA TYR A 42 -5.14 2.83 11.13
C TYR A 42 -6.18 1.84 11.66
N LEU A 43 -6.07 0.54 11.32
CA LEU A 43 -6.96 -0.49 11.85
C LEU A 43 -6.45 -1.00 13.20
N PRO A 44 -7.33 -1.19 14.21
CA PRO A 44 -6.95 -1.80 15.47
C PRO A 44 -6.36 -3.20 15.26
N GLY A 45 -5.17 -3.46 15.80
CA GLY A 45 -4.51 -4.76 15.74
C GLY A 45 -3.77 -5.05 14.43
N TYR A 46 -3.45 -4.02 13.63
CA TYR A 46 -2.66 -4.15 12.40
C TYR A 46 -1.31 -4.87 12.63
N GLU A 47 -0.77 -4.80 13.85
CA GLU A 47 0.49 -5.44 14.23
C GLU A 47 0.44 -6.95 14.01
N LYS A 48 -0.74 -7.57 14.21
CA LYS A 48 -0.93 -9.01 13.95
C LYS A 48 -0.85 -9.33 12.46
N ALA A 49 -1.35 -8.44 11.60
CA ALA A 49 -1.24 -8.60 10.16
C ALA A 49 0.22 -8.45 9.70
N TRP A 50 0.95 -7.48 10.26
CA TRP A 50 2.38 -7.30 9.96
C TRP A 50 3.22 -8.49 10.44
N GLN A 51 2.95 -8.97 11.66
CA GLN A 51 3.60 -10.16 12.19
C GLN A 51 3.34 -11.37 11.28
N LEU A 52 2.08 -11.62 10.91
CA LEU A 52 1.71 -12.72 10.04
C LEU A 52 2.34 -12.59 8.64
N GLY A 53 2.37 -11.38 8.07
CA GLY A 53 3.02 -11.10 6.79
C GLY A 53 4.48 -11.52 6.83
N ARG A 54 5.21 -11.13 7.87
CA ARG A 54 6.62 -11.50 8.08
C ARG A 54 6.82 -13.00 8.33
N GLU A 55 5.95 -13.61 9.13
CA GLU A 55 5.98 -15.07 9.38
C GLU A 55 5.78 -15.89 8.10
N LEU A 56 4.99 -15.35 7.16
CA LEU A 56 4.74 -15.96 5.85
C LEU A 56 5.70 -15.46 4.75
N GLU A 57 6.71 -14.66 5.10
CA GLU A 57 7.66 -14.05 4.16
C GLU A 57 6.98 -13.24 3.04
N LEU A 58 5.83 -12.63 3.34
CA LEU A 58 5.08 -11.77 2.45
C LEU A 58 5.45 -10.30 2.67
N PRO A 59 5.61 -9.50 1.59
CA PRO A 59 5.63 -8.05 1.73
C PRO A 59 4.36 -7.54 2.39
N ILE A 60 4.40 -6.33 2.95
CA ILE A 60 3.28 -5.70 3.65
C ILE A 60 2.98 -4.35 3.00
N ALA A 61 1.77 -4.20 2.47
CA ALA A 61 1.27 -2.93 1.92
C ALA A 61 0.37 -2.20 2.91
N ALA A 62 0.50 -0.87 3.02
CA ALA A 62 -0.40 -0.05 3.81
C ALA A 62 -0.64 1.32 3.16
N HIS A 63 -1.87 1.83 3.29
CA HIS A 63 -2.18 3.20 2.89
C HIS A 63 -1.71 4.18 3.95
N VAL A 64 -0.95 5.18 3.52
CA VAL A 64 -0.41 6.21 4.41
C VAL A 64 -0.67 7.60 3.83
N LEU A 65 -1.67 8.26 4.39
CA LEU A 65 -2.14 9.57 3.94
C LEU A 65 -2.27 10.54 5.12
N GLY A 66 -2.27 11.84 4.84
CA GLY A 66 -2.14 12.91 5.85
C GLY A 66 -3.30 13.05 6.85
N ASN A 67 -4.32 12.18 6.79
CA ASN A 67 -5.56 12.27 7.58
C ASN A 67 -5.72 11.05 8.51
N PHE A 68 -6.86 10.94 9.19
CA PHE A 68 -7.24 9.79 10.05
C PHE A 68 -6.26 9.42 11.18
N GLY A 69 -5.40 10.35 11.60
CA GLY A 69 -4.39 10.09 12.63
C GLY A 69 -3.22 9.21 12.18
N ILE A 70 -3.19 8.83 10.90
CA ILE A 70 -2.13 8.02 10.28
C ILE A 70 -0.74 8.62 10.49
N PRO A 71 -0.49 9.95 10.31
CA PRO A 71 0.85 10.51 10.49
C PRO A 71 1.48 10.19 11.85
N LYS A 72 0.68 10.22 12.92
CA LYS A 72 1.14 9.94 14.27
C LYS A 72 1.56 8.47 14.43
N VAL A 73 0.77 7.53 13.91
CA VAL A 73 1.08 6.09 13.95
C VAL A 73 2.30 5.80 13.07
N PHE A 74 2.39 6.45 11.92
CA PHE A 74 3.52 6.30 11.01
C PHE A 74 4.84 6.79 11.63
N ASP A 75 4.83 7.95 12.30
CA ASP A 75 5.99 8.43 13.05
C ASP A 75 6.41 7.46 14.17
N GLN A 76 5.45 6.85 14.86
CA GLN A 76 5.73 5.83 15.89
C GLN A 76 6.38 4.58 15.29
N LEU A 77 5.91 4.12 14.14
CA LEU A 77 6.50 2.99 13.42
C LEU A 77 7.93 3.30 12.97
N ALA A 78 8.18 4.53 12.52
CA ALA A 78 9.51 4.98 12.09
C ALA A 78 10.48 5.01 13.30
N GLN A 79 10.04 5.56 14.43
CA GLN A 79 10.81 5.60 15.67
C GLN A 79 11.10 4.20 16.23
N ALA A 80 10.11 3.29 16.14
CA ALA A 80 10.23 1.91 16.58
C ALA A 80 11.04 1.02 15.61
N ARG A 81 11.54 1.57 14.48
CA ARG A 81 12.28 0.85 13.44
C ARG A 81 11.55 -0.38 12.92
N GLN A 82 10.23 -0.26 12.79
CA GLN A 82 9.38 -1.34 12.29
C GLN A 82 9.25 -1.34 10.76
N MET A 83 9.76 -0.32 10.08
CA MET A 83 9.70 -0.20 8.62
C MET A 83 10.94 -0.82 7.97
N GLY A 84 10.78 -1.61 6.92
CA GLY A 84 11.86 -2.28 6.22
C GLY A 84 11.58 -2.48 4.73
N PRO A 85 12.51 -3.12 4.00
CA PRO A 85 12.36 -3.39 2.57
C PRO A 85 11.21 -4.37 2.25
N ASP A 86 10.60 -4.98 3.28
CA ASP A 86 9.37 -5.76 3.21
C ASP A 86 8.11 -4.88 3.12
N ASN A 87 8.21 -3.56 3.30
CA ASN A 87 7.07 -2.66 3.28
C ASN A 87 6.87 -1.96 1.92
N LEU A 88 5.60 -1.77 1.57
CA LEU A 88 5.11 -0.90 0.50
C LEU A 88 4.13 0.12 1.07
N PHE A 89 4.47 1.40 0.97
CA PHE A 89 3.62 2.48 1.46
C PHE A 89 2.96 3.24 0.31
N ILE A 90 1.63 3.33 0.38
CA ILE A 90 0.79 3.91 -0.68
C ILE A 90 0.45 5.36 -0.30
N HIS A 91 0.55 6.28 -1.27
CA HIS A 91 0.40 7.73 -1.19
C HIS A 91 1.56 8.48 -0.52
N MET A 92 1.88 8.17 0.73
CA MET A 92 2.88 8.88 1.55
C MET A 92 2.65 10.40 1.66
N THR A 93 1.40 10.85 1.49
CA THR A 93 1.05 12.27 1.57
C THR A 93 1.02 12.74 3.03
N GLY A 94 1.56 13.92 3.32
CA GLY A 94 1.47 14.55 4.65
C GLY A 94 2.25 13.85 5.76
N MET A 95 3.20 12.96 5.42
CA MET A 95 4.11 12.35 6.40
C MET A 95 5.24 13.31 6.80
N SER A 96 5.79 13.12 8.00
CA SER A 96 6.90 13.93 8.51
C SER A 96 8.19 13.70 7.73
N ASP A 97 9.08 14.70 7.69
CA ASP A 97 10.42 14.55 7.08
C ASP A 97 11.25 13.45 7.79
N ALA A 98 11.05 13.28 9.11
CA ALA A 98 11.73 12.25 9.87
C ALA A 98 11.29 10.84 9.43
N ALA A 99 9.99 10.61 9.26
CA ALA A 99 9.49 9.33 8.78
C ALA A 99 9.88 9.06 7.32
N TRP A 100 9.85 10.10 6.46
CA TRP A 100 10.36 10.03 5.10
C TRP A 100 11.84 9.63 5.03
N LYS A 101 12.67 10.17 5.94
CA LYS A 101 14.08 9.79 6.02
C LYS A 101 14.26 8.32 6.41
N VAL A 102 13.47 7.81 7.36
CA VAL A 102 13.49 6.38 7.72
C VAL A 102 13.09 5.50 6.53
N VAL A 103 12.06 5.91 5.78
CA VAL A 103 11.62 5.23 4.55
C VAL A 103 12.77 5.14 3.52
N ALA A 104 13.46 6.25 3.28
CA ALA A 104 14.59 6.29 2.36
C ALA A 104 15.78 5.45 2.85
N ASP A 105 16.18 5.62 4.11
CA ASP A 105 17.35 4.95 4.70
C ASP A 105 17.15 3.41 4.77
N ASN A 106 15.91 2.95 4.93
CA ASN A 106 15.59 1.52 5.04
C ASN A 106 15.22 0.85 3.69
N GLY A 107 15.23 1.61 2.58
CA GLY A 107 14.89 1.08 1.27
C GLY A 107 13.44 0.63 1.14
N VAL A 108 12.52 1.29 1.86
CA VAL A 108 11.08 0.99 1.81
C VAL A 108 10.51 1.39 0.45
N ALA A 109 9.63 0.56 -0.12
CA ALA A 109 8.96 0.88 -1.37
C ALA A 109 7.83 1.89 -1.18
N VAL A 110 7.65 2.80 -2.14
CA VAL A 110 6.58 3.81 -2.15
C VAL A 110 5.81 3.75 -3.46
N SER A 111 4.48 3.80 -3.38
CA SER A 111 3.58 3.88 -4.53
C SER A 111 2.76 5.16 -4.48
N ILE A 112 2.76 5.94 -5.57
CA ILE A 112 2.10 7.24 -5.67
C ILE A 112 0.98 7.15 -6.71
N ALA A 113 -0.21 7.63 -6.33
CA ALA A 113 -1.39 7.70 -7.18
C ALA A 113 -1.77 9.17 -7.40
N VAL A 114 -0.98 9.84 -8.25
CA VAL A 114 -0.98 11.30 -8.44
C VAL A 114 -2.38 11.89 -8.59
N PRO A 115 -3.26 11.37 -9.48
CA PRO A 115 -4.57 11.98 -9.67
C PRO A 115 -5.50 11.74 -8.48
N ILE A 116 -5.36 10.59 -7.81
CA ILE A 116 -6.19 10.22 -6.65
C ILE A 116 -5.84 11.06 -5.44
N GLU A 117 -4.55 11.32 -5.20
CA GLU A 117 -4.10 12.12 -4.06
C GLU A 117 -4.76 13.50 -4.03
N MET A 118 -4.92 14.10 -5.21
CA MET A 118 -5.60 15.38 -5.37
C MET A 118 -7.13 15.22 -5.36
N THR A 119 -7.67 14.26 -6.11
CA THR A 119 -9.12 14.08 -6.31
C THR A 119 -9.84 13.65 -5.04
N MET A 120 -9.25 12.72 -4.29
CA MET A 120 -9.79 12.21 -3.03
C MET A 120 -9.27 12.98 -1.80
N ARG A 121 -8.51 14.07 -2.01
CA ARG A 121 -7.99 14.95 -0.97
C ARG A 121 -7.06 14.21 0.02
N HIS A 122 -6.27 13.26 -0.46
CA HIS A 122 -5.19 12.66 0.34
C HIS A 122 -4.02 13.63 0.53
N GLY A 123 -3.83 14.60 -0.38
CA GLY A 123 -2.85 15.67 -0.23
C GLY A 123 -2.13 15.99 -1.54
N MET A 124 -1.02 16.72 -1.42
CA MET A 124 -0.13 16.96 -2.56
C MET A 124 0.72 15.71 -2.84
N PRO A 125 0.71 15.17 -4.06
CA PRO A 125 1.60 14.09 -4.48
C PRO A 125 3.06 14.33 -4.08
N PRO A 126 3.69 13.46 -3.27
CA PRO A 126 5.02 13.73 -2.70
C PRO A 126 6.16 13.34 -3.67
N ILE A 127 6.00 13.60 -4.96
CA ILE A 127 6.97 13.22 -6.01
C ILE A 127 8.32 13.90 -5.77
N LEU A 128 8.31 15.22 -5.52
CA LEU A 128 9.55 15.98 -5.29
C LEU A 128 10.25 15.51 -4.01
N LYS A 129 9.51 15.27 -2.93
CA LYS A 129 10.06 14.75 -1.67
C LYS A 129 10.73 13.39 -1.88
N ALA A 130 10.09 12.49 -2.63
CA ALA A 130 10.67 11.19 -2.96
C ALA A 130 11.97 11.35 -3.76
N MET A 131 11.98 12.22 -4.78
CA MET A 131 13.17 12.51 -5.59
C MET A 131 14.32 13.11 -4.78
N GLU A 132 14.04 14.08 -3.90
CA GLU A 132 15.02 14.72 -3.01
C GLU A 132 15.71 13.71 -2.08
N LEU A 133 14.98 12.69 -1.66
CA LEU A 133 15.48 11.64 -0.76
C LEU A 133 16.04 10.42 -1.52
N GLY A 134 16.07 10.46 -2.86
CA GLY A 134 16.55 9.35 -3.68
C GLY A 134 15.61 8.13 -3.70
N VAL A 135 14.38 8.26 -3.19
CA VAL A 135 13.34 7.23 -3.28
C VAL A 135 12.79 7.22 -4.70
N ARG A 136 12.72 6.03 -5.31
CA ARG A 136 12.13 5.81 -6.64
C ARG A 136 10.71 5.26 -6.47
N PRO A 137 9.68 6.11 -6.42
CA PRO A 137 8.31 5.63 -6.26
C PRO A 137 7.84 4.91 -7.52
N SER A 138 6.96 3.92 -7.34
CA SER A 138 6.13 3.43 -8.43
C SER A 138 4.93 4.37 -8.65
N LEU A 139 4.34 4.29 -9.84
CA LEU A 139 3.09 4.98 -10.16
C LEU A 139 1.93 3.98 -10.09
N SER A 140 0.78 4.46 -9.63
CA SER A 140 -0.46 3.68 -9.51
C SER A 140 -1.67 4.51 -9.98
N THR A 141 -2.70 3.83 -10.48
CA THR A 141 -4.03 4.41 -10.70
C THR A 141 -4.88 4.40 -9.43
N ASP A 142 -4.49 3.57 -8.46
CA ASP A 142 -5.20 3.25 -7.21
C ASP A 142 -6.61 2.73 -7.49
N VAL A 143 -7.64 3.59 -7.45
CA VAL A 143 -9.04 3.17 -7.59
C VAL A 143 -9.62 3.57 -8.97
N GLU A 144 -9.74 2.60 -9.87
CA GLU A 144 -10.15 2.81 -11.27
C GLU A 144 -11.62 3.20 -11.47
N CYS A 145 -12.46 3.00 -10.45
CA CYS A 145 -13.84 3.49 -10.50
C CYS A 145 -13.94 5.00 -10.19
N THR A 146 -12.86 5.60 -9.69
CA THR A 146 -12.76 7.03 -9.40
C THR A 146 -11.97 7.76 -10.49
N MET A 147 -10.90 7.16 -11.00
CA MET A 147 -10.01 7.72 -12.02
C MET A 147 -9.70 6.72 -13.13
N THR A 148 -9.08 7.18 -14.22
CA THR A 148 -8.68 6.33 -15.35
C THR A 148 -7.78 5.15 -14.92
N ALA A 149 -7.99 3.99 -15.55
CA ALA A 149 -7.09 2.84 -15.45
C ALA A 149 -5.89 2.95 -16.41
N ASP A 150 -5.83 3.99 -17.27
CA ASP A 150 -4.71 4.20 -18.19
C ASP A 150 -3.54 4.90 -17.47
N PHE A 151 -2.43 4.19 -17.34
CA PHE A 151 -1.22 4.71 -16.68
C PHE A 151 -0.60 5.92 -17.39
N PHE A 152 -0.76 6.07 -18.70
CA PHE A 152 -0.27 7.26 -19.41
C PHE A 152 -1.07 8.48 -18.99
N GLU A 153 -2.39 8.33 -18.96
CA GLU A 153 -3.28 9.40 -18.52
C GLU A 153 -3.10 9.71 -17.02
N ALA A 154 -2.97 8.69 -16.17
CA ALA A 154 -2.70 8.84 -14.74
C ALA A 154 -1.34 9.52 -14.46
N ALA A 155 -0.33 9.27 -15.30
CA ALA A 155 0.96 9.95 -15.24
C ALA A 155 0.95 11.36 -15.90
N GLY A 156 -0.16 11.79 -16.49
CA GLY A 156 -0.27 13.07 -17.20
C GLY A 156 0.48 13.09 -18.54
N VAL A 157 0.82 11.93 -19.10
CA VAL A 157 1.50 11.77 -20.39
C VAL A 157 0.46 11.52 -21.48
N LYS A 158 0.46 12.37 -22.52
CA LYS A 158 -0.39 12.13 -23.70
C LYS A 158 0.11 10.90 -24.47
N ARG A 159 -0.79 9.93 -24.64
CA ARG A 159 -0.52 8.67 -25.35
C ARG A 159 -0.11 8.86 -26.81
N ASP A 160 -0.49 9.99 -27.41
CA ASP A 160 -0.19 10.33 -28.81
C ASP A 160 1.28 10.68 -29.07
N LEU A 161 2.11 10.80 -28.02
CA LEU A 161 3.55 11.01 -28.16
C LEU A 161 4.33 9.77 -28.64
N PHE A 162 3.68 8.59 -28.69
CA PHE A 162 4.30 7.32 -29.10
C PHE A 162 3.70 6.71 -30.38
N ARG A 163 2.82 7.45 -31.09
CA ARG A 163 2.35 7.05 -32.42
C ARG A 163 3.19 7.76 -33.47
N THR A 164 4.18 7.04 -34.02
CA THR A 164 4.86 7.36 -35.28
C THR A 164 4.07 6.83 -36.46
#